data_AF-R1BL62-F1
#
_entry.id   AF-R1BL62-F1
#
_cell.length_a   1.000
_cell.length_b   1.000
_cell.length_c   1.000
_cell.angle_alpha   90.00
_cell.angle_beta   90.00
_cell.angle_gamma   90.00
#
_symmetry.space_group_name_H-M   'P 1'
#
loop_
_entity.id
_entity.type
_entity.pdbx_description
1 polymer ?
#
loop_
_entity_poly.entity_id
_entity_poly.type
_entity_poly.pdbx_seq_one_letter_code
_entity_poly.pdbx_strand_id
1 'polypeptide(L)'
;MSAAATAAWVGGCVLSGTAGVPSVVGATKTWYRKIPLPTWTPPDRVFAPVWTSLYAMMGLATARVAAASGVSSPVVHFLAHLCVNLLWAPIFFGLQRLRLALLMNVALIASLSVLLGQYGIAAASPSALLLCPYMGWLLFATALNFAICRLNPTARGYNNARWQADLAKLQKRAASIAAA
;
A
#
# COMPACT_ATOMS: atom_id res chain seq x y z
N MET A 1 16.36 -22.15 -8.48
CA MET A 1 14.94 -22.07 -8.86
C MET A 1 14.82 -21.73 -10.34
N SER A 2 13.82 -22.27 -11.05
CA SER A 2 13.65 -22.03 -12.49
C SER A 2 13.19 -20.60 -12.80
N ALA A 3 13.37 -20.17 -14.06
CA ALA A 3 12.87 -18.89 -14.53
C ALA A 3 11.34 -18.78 -14.41
N ALA A 4 10.62 -19.87 -14.72
CA ALA A 4 9.16 -19.95 -14.58
C ALA A 4 8.70 -19.74 -13.14
N ALA A 5 9.37 -20.36 -12.16
CA ALA A 5 9.03 -20.19 -10.75
C ALA A 5 9.34 -18.77 -10.25
N THR A 6 10.38 -18.12 -10.76
CA THR A 6 10.67 -16.70 -10.46
C THR A 6 9.59 -15.78 -11.04
N ALA A 7 9.20 -16.03 -12.29
CA ALA A 7 8.12 -15.29 -12.94
C ALA A 7 6.79 -15.45 -12.20
N ALA A 8 6.50 -16.63 -11.64
CA ALA A 8 5.31 -16.86 -10.83
C ALA A 8 5.28 -16.01 -9.55
N TRP A 9 6.41 -15.90 -8.83
CA TRP A 9 6.52 -15.03 -7.65
C TRP A 9 6.35 -13.54 -7.99
N VAL A 10 7.01 -13.09 -9.07
CA VAL A 10 6.91 -11.70 -9.56
C VAL A 10 5.47 -11.39 -9.99
N GLY A 11 4.91 -12.23 -10.86
CA GLY A 11 3.54 -12.09 -11.35
C GLY A 11 2.52 -12.14 -10.21
N GLY A 12 2.67 -13.07 -9.27
CA GLY A 12 1.81 -13.18 -8.09
C GLY A 12 1.82 -11.93 -7.23
N CYS A 13 3.01 -11.36 -6.96
CA CYS A 13 3.11 -10.11 -6.20
C CYS A 13 2.45 -8.94 -6.95
N VAL A 14 2.74 -8.77 -8.24
CA VAL A 14 2.15 -7.69 -9.06
C VAL A 14 0.64 -7.81 -9.14
N LEU A 15 0.11 -9.01 -9.37
CA LEU A 15 -1.32 -9.27 -9.42
C LEU A 15 -1.99 -8.99 -8.07
N SER A 16 -1.40 -9.47 -6.97
CA SER A 16 -1.91 -9.20 -5.63
C SER A 16 -1.99 -7.70 -5.33
N GLY A 17 -1.00 -6.93 -5.80
CA GLY A 17 -0.93 -5.49 -5.67
C GLY A 17 -2.10 -4.74 -6.31
N THR A 18 -2.83 -5.36 -7.23
CA THR A 18 -4.02 -4.77 -7.85
C THR A 18 -5.27 -4.80 -6.95
N ALA A 19 -5.25 -5.58 -5.85
CA ALA A 19 -6.40 -5.74 -4.95
C ALA A 19 -6.92 -4.41 -4.36
N GLY A 20 -6.03 -3.42 -4.17
CA GLY A 20 -6.38 -2.10 -3.68
C GLY A 20 -6.99 -1.14 -4.73
N VAL A 21 -6.87 -1.45 -6.02
CA VAL A 21 -7.25 -0.53 -7.12
C VAL A 21 -8.70 -0.05 -7.04
N PRO A 22 -9.72 -0.89 -6.75
CA PRO A 22 -11.10 -0.43 -6.64
C PRO A 22 -11.28 0.64 -5.55
N SER A 23 -10.58 0.50 -4.42
CA SER A 23 -10.65 1.46 -3.31
C SER A 23 -10.02 2.78 -3.71
N VAL A 24 -8.85 2.76 -4.36
CA VAL A 24 -8.14 3.95 -4.83
C VAL A 24 -9.00 4.70 -5.86
N VAL A 25 -9.45 4.02 -6.92
CA VAL A 25 -10.24 4.63 -8.00
C VAL A 25 -11.56 5.20 -7.46
N GLY A 26 -12.24 4.47 -6.58
CA GLY A 26 -13.46 4.93 -5.93
C GLY A 26 -13.23 6.21 -5.12
N ALA A 27 -12.19 6.24 -4.29
CA ALA A 27 -11.86 7.39 -3.46
C ALA A 27 -11.47 8.63 -4.28
N THR A 28 -10.65 8.47 -5.32
CA THR A 28 -10.22 9.58 -6.20
C THR A 28 -11.38 10.26 -6.91
N LYS A 29 -12.43 9.50 -7.27
CA LYS A 29 -13.64 10.04 -7.91
C LYS A 29 -14.64 10.66 -6.92
N THR A 30 -14.51 10.40 -5.62
CA THR A 30 -15.55 10.75 -4.63
C THR A 30 -15.10 11.81 -3.64
N TRP A 31 -14.08 11.51 -2.83
CA TRP A 31 -13.72 12.31 -1.67
C TRP A 31 -12.25 12.74 -1.65
N TYR A 32 -11.32 11.94 -2.20
CA TYR A 32 -9.89 12.15 -2.00
C TYR A 32 -9.40 13.46 -2.63
N ARG A 33 -9.92 13.83 -3.80
CA ARG A 33 -9.60 15.12 -4.46
C ARG A 33 -10.27 16.33 -3.81
N LYS A 34 -11.18 16.13 -2.85
CA LYS A 34 -11.94 17.19 -2.18
C LYS A 34 -11.40 17.54 -0.78
N ILE A 35 -10.41 16.79 -0.30
CA ILE A 35 -9.77 17.07 0.99
C ILE A 35 -8.47 17.87 0.78
N PRO A 36 -8.06 18.68 1.77
CA PRO A 36 -6.71 19.23 1.82
C PRO A 36 -5.62 18.15 1.68
N LEU A 37 -4.74 18.32 0.71
CA LEU A 37 -3.55 17.49 0.48
C LEU A 37 -2.29 18.35 0.59
N PRO A 38 -1.14 17.80 1.01
CA PRO A 38 0.10 18.55 1.02
C PRO A 38 0.54 18.91 -0.41
N THR A 39 1.16 20.07 -0.59
CA THR A 39 1.57 20.62 -1.89
C THR A 39 2.57 19.73 -2.65
N TRP A 40 3.30 18.88 -1.95
CA TRP A 40 4.27 17.93 -2.50
C TRP A 40 3.66 16.55 -2.81
N THR A 41 2.33 16.40 -2.76
CA THR A 41 1.66 15.16 -3.19
C THR A 41 1.94 14.91 -4.67
N PRO A 42 2.51 13.76 -5.06
CA PRO A 42 2.76 13.45 -6.46
C PRO A 42 1.46 13.37 -7.26
N PRO A 43 1.53 13.59 -8.59
CA PRO A 43 0.38 13.33 -9.46
C PRO A 43 -0.10 11.87 -9.38
N ASP A 44 -1.41 11.63 -9.47
CA ASP A 44 -2.05 10.30 -9.39
C ASP A 44 -1.37 9.24 -10.29
N ARG A 45 -0.94 9.66 -11.49
CA ARG A 45 -0.26 8.80 -12.49
C ARG A 45 1.10 8.24 -12.04
N VAL A 46 1.72 8.78 -10.99
CA VAL A 46 3.02 8.31 -10.47
C VAL A 46 2.86 7.07 -9.60
N PHE A 47 1.76 6.97 -8.86
CA PHE A 47 1.59 5.91 -7.86
C PHE A 47 1.53 4.51 -8.47
N ALA A 48 0.79 4.33 -9.57
CA ALA A 48 0.63 3.01 -10.18
C ALA A 48 1.96 2.44 -10.72
N PRO A 49 2.75 3.15 -11.56
CA PRO A 49 4.07 2.66 -12.00
C PRO A 49 5.00 2.33 -10.84
N VAL A 50 5.08 3.20 -9.82
CA VAL A 50 5.94 2.97 -8.66
C VAL A 50 5.54 1.68 -7.94
N TRP A 51 4.26 1.52 -7.58
CA TRP A 51 3.81 0.31 -6.90
C TRP A 51 3.99 -0.95 -7.75
N THR A 52 3.73 -0.91 -9.05
CA THR A 52 3.99 -2.04 -9.95
C THR A 52 5.46 -2.45 -9.94
N SER A 53 6.39 -1.49 -10.03
CA SER A 53 7.82 -1.76 -9.94
C SER A 53 8.20 -2.35 -8.58
N LEU A 54 7.66 -1.80 -7.49
CA LEU A 54 7.93 -2.28 -6.13
C LEU A 54 7.44 -3.71 -5.93
N TYR A 55 6.22 -4.06 -6.37
CA TYR A 55 5.72 -5.43 -6.27
C TYR A 55 6.55 -6.41 -7.11
N ALA A 56 7.04 -5.99 -8.28
CA ALA A 56 7.93 -6.81 -9.08
C ALA A 56 9.27 -7.07 -8.37
N MET A 57 9.85 -6.04 -7.75
CA MET A 57 11.09 -6.15 -6.97
C MET A 57 10.91 -7.02 -5.71
N MET A 58 9.79 -6.88 -5.00
CA MET A 58 9.42 -7.74 -3.87
C MET A 58 9.33 -9.20 -4.31
N GLY A 59 8.57 -9.49 -5.37
CA GLY A 59 8.43 -10.85 -5.88
C GLY A 59 9.77 -11.45 -6.32
N LEU A 60 10.64 -10.66 -6.93
CA LEU A 60 12.00 -11.10 -7.30
C LEU A 60 12.86 -11.36 -6.06
N ALA A 61 12.81 -10.50 -5.03
CA ALA A 61 13.56 -10.69 -3.80
C ALA A 61 13.10 -11.97 -3.07
N THR A 62 11.79 -12.15 -2.90
CA THR A 62 11.21 -13.34 -2.26
C THR A 62 11.51 -14.61 -3.06
N ALA A 63 11.46 -14.54 -4.39
CA ALA A 63 11.84 -15.64 -5.27
C ALA A 63 13.27 -16.13 -4.99
N ARG A 64 14.23 -15.21 -4.81
CA ARG A 64 15.62 -15.55 -4.51
C ARG A 64 15.76 -16.22 -3.14
N VAL A 65 15.03 -15.74 -2.12
CA VAL A 65 15.02 -16.34 -0.78
C VAL A 65 14.39 -17.73 -0.79
N ALA A 66 13.26 -17.88 -1.49
CA ALA A 66 12.59 -19.17 -1.66
C ALA A 66 13.45 -20.17 -2.44
N ALA A 67 14.23 -19.70 -3.41
CA ALA A 67 15.17 -20.54 -4.15
C ALA A 67 16.31 -21.09 -3.28
N ALA A 68 16.77 -20.31 -2.30
CA ALA A 68 17.88 -20.66 -1.43
C ALA A 68 17.47 -21.53 -0.23
N SER A 69 16.24 -21.35 0.27
CA SER A 69 15.81 -21.94 1.55
C SER A 69 14.42 -22.59 1.53
N GLY A 70 13.75 -22.66 0.37
CA GLY A 70 12.36 -23.11 0.26
C GLY A 70 11.37 -22.12 0.90
N VAL A 71 10.16 -22.60 1.21
CA VAL A 71 9.17 -21.80 1.97
C VAL A 71 9.57 -21.78 3.44
N SER A 72 10.54 -20.94 3.74
CA SER A 72 11.12 -20.75 5.08
C SER A 72 10.41 -19.63 5.84
N SER A 73 10.75 -19.47 7.13
CA SER A 73 10.21 -18.40 7.98
C SER A 73 10.28 -16.99 7.33
N PRO A 74 11.38 -16.57 6.67
CA PRO A 74 11.43 -15.30 5.93
C PRO A 74 10.38 -15.14 4.83
N VAL A 75 10.03 -16.23 4.13
CA VAL A 75 8.98 -16.21 3.10
C VAL A 75 7.60 -16.04 3.75
N VAL A 76 7.35 -16.72 4.88
CA VAL A 76 6.09 -16.58 5.64
C VAL A 76 5.93 -15.17 6.20
N HIS A 77 6.99 -14.59 6.76
CA HIS A 77 6.98 -13.20 7.22
C HIS A 77 6.71 -12.22 6.07
N PHE A 78 7.26 -12.48 4.88
CA PHE A 78 6.98 -11.66 3.71
C PHE A 78 5.52 -11.76 3.28
N LEU A 79 4.92 -12.95 3.27
CA LEU A 79 3.50 -13.12 2.95
C LEU A 79 2.61 -12.37 3.97
N ALA A 80 2.93 -12.44 5.26
CA ALA A 80 2.22 -11.67 6.28
C ALA A 80 2.39 -10.15 6.06
N HIS A 81 3.61 -9.69 5.76
CA HIS A 81 3.90 -8.30 5.42
C HIS A 81 3.10 -7.84 4.19
N LEU A 82 3.05 -8.66 3.14
CA LEU A 82 2.28 -8.39 1.92
C LEU A 82 0.79 -8.27 2.23
N CYS A 83 0.21 -9.13 3.07
CA CYS A 83 -1.19 -9.00 3.49
C CYS A 83 -1.46 -7.65 4.17
N VAL A 84 -0.59 -7.21 5.08
CA VAL A 84 -0.74 -5.88 5.72
C VAL A 84 -0.63 -4.76 4.69
N ASN A 85 0.27 -4.89 3.72
CA ASN A 85 0.44 -3.93 2.63
C ASN A 85 -0.84 -3.82 1.78
N LEU A 86 -1.42 -4.96 1.39
CA LEU A 86 -2.65 -5.01 0.58
C LEU A 86 -3.87 -4.44 1.32
N LEU A 87 -3.95 -4.61 2.64
CA LEU A 87 -5.01 -4.05 3.48
C LEU A 87 -4.93 -2.53 3.64
N TRP A 88 -3.77 -1.93 3.39
CA TRP A 88 -3.56 -0.50 3.60
C TRP A 88 -4.49 0.35 2.72
N ALA A 89 -4.59 0.03 1.43
CA ALA A 89 -5.39 0.82 0.48
C ALA A 89 -6.91 0.78 0.80
N PRO A 90 -7.54 -0.37 1.07
CA PRO A 90 -8.92 -0.42 1.57
C PRO A 90 -9.14 0.37 2.86
N ILE A 91 -8.19 0.36 3.79
CA ILE A 91 -8.32 1.08 5.07
C ILE A 91 -8.20 2.60 4.88
N PHE A 92 -7.21 3.05 4.09
CA PHE A 92 -6.99 4.47 3.81
C PHE A 92 -8.08 5.01 2.88
N PHE A 93 -8.21 4.43 1.68
CA PHE A 93 -9.07 4.95 0.63
C PHE A 93 -10.54 4.53 0.81
N GLY A 94 -10.78 3.28 1.22
CA GLY A 94 -12.12 2.69 1.34
C GLY A 94 -12.85 3.02 2.64
N LEU A 95 -12.16 2.98 3.79
CA LEU A 95 -12.76 3.25 5.12
C LEU A 95 -12.47 4.65 5.67
N GLN A 96 -11.66 5.43 4.96
CA GLN A 96 -11.24 6.79 5.33
C GLN A 96 -10.60 6.86 6.74
N ARG A 97 -10.00 5.75 7.22
CA ARG A 97 -9.36 5.68 8.54
C ARG A 97 -7.90 6.12 8.47
N LEU A 98 -7.68 7.40 8.18
CA LEU A 98 -6.34 7.98 7.91
C LEU A 98 -5.31 7.69 9.02
N ARG A 99 -5.69 7.79 10.29
CA ARG A 99 -4.79 7.48 11.43
C ARG A 99 -4.46 6.00 11.55
N LEU A 100 -5.41 5.12 11.25
CA LEU A 100 -5.16 3.68 11.26
C LEU A 100 -4.18 3.29 10.15
N ALA A 101 -4.38 3.85 8.95
CA ALA A 101 -3.45 3.68 7.84
C ALA A 101 -2.04 4.21 8.15
N LEU A 102 -1.91 5.29 8.93
CA LEU A 102 -0.61 5.75 9.43
C LEU A 102 0.05 4.72 10.35
N LEU A 103 -0.69 4.12 11.29
CA LEU A 103 -0.17 3.07 12.16
C LEU A 103 0.26 1.83 11.37
N MET A 104 -0.50 1.47 10.33
CA MET A 104 -0.13 0.39 9.41
C MET A 104 1.18 0.68 8.67
N ASN A 105 1.41 1.93 8.25
CA ASN A 105 2.68 2.30 7.63
C ASN A 105 3.88 2.10 8.58
N VAL A 106 3.73 2.45 9.85
CA VAL A 106 4.76 2.19 10.87
C VAL A 106 4.98 0.67 11.05
N ALA A 107 3.90 -0.12 11.10
CA ALA A 107 4.00 -1.57 11.17
C ALA A 107 4.66 -2.19 9.93
N LEU A 108 4.40 -1.63 8.74
CA LEU A 108 5.05 -2.03 7.48
C LEU A 108 6.55 -1.70 7.51
N ILE A 109 6.95 -0.53 7.97
CA ILE A 109 8.37 -0.18 8.13
C ILE A 109 9.07 -1.15 9.10
N ALA A 110 8.45 -1.42 10.25
CA ALA A 110 9.01 -2.33 11.25
C ALA A 110 9.17 -3.75 10.70
N SER A 111 8.11 -4.31 10.09
CA SER A 111 8.16 -5.65 9.50
C SER A 111 9.10 -5.74 8.29
N LEU A 112 9.21 -4.68 7.46
CA LEU A 112 10.19 -4.64 6.37
C LEU A 112 11.63 -4.59 6.90
N SER A 113 11.87 -3.90 8.01
CA SER A 113 13.19 -3.85 8.64
C SER A 113 13.64 -5.24 9.10
N VAL A 114 12.71 -6.04 9.65
CA VAL A 114 12.95 -7.45 9.98
C VAL A 114 13.25 -8.28 8.72
N LEU A 115 12.46 -8.09 7.65
CA LEU A 115 12.68 -8.79 6.38
C LEU A 115 14.03 -8.46 5.74
N LEU A 116 14.48 -7.20 5.79
CA LEU A 116 15.79 -6.81 5.28
C LEU A 116 16.93 -7.59 5.96
N GLY A 117 16.87 -7.75 7.28
CA GLY A 117 17.82 -8.57 8.03
C GLY A 117 17.75 -10.05 7.65
N GLN A 118 16.54 -10.61 7.59
CA GLN A 118 16.33 -12.01 7.21
C GLN A 118 16.79 -12.32 5.78
N TYR A 119 16.55 -11.43 4.83
CA TYR A 119 16.89 -11.61 3.42
C TYR A 119 18.39 -11.47 3.21
N GLY A 120 19.05 -10.58 3.97
CA GLY A 120 20.51 -10.45 3.98
C GLY A 120 21.20 -11.73 4.43
N ILE A 121 20.63 -12.44 5.40
CA ILE A 121 21.16 -13.73 5.89
C ILE A 121 20.81 -14.88 4.93
N ALA A 122 19.54 -14.97 4.49
CA ALA A 122 19.04 -16.15 3.79
C ALA A 122 19.47 -16.28 2.32
N ALA A 123 19.69 -15.17 1.61
CA ALA A 123 20.00 -15.18 0.17
C ALA A 123 21.04 -14.13 -0.25
N ALA A 124 21.89 -13.72 0.69
CA ALA A 124 22.93 -12.71 0.56
C ALA A 124 22.41 -11.28 0.25
N SER A 125 23.31 -10.30 0.33
CA SER A 125 23.04 -8.86 0.21
C SER A 125 22.17 -8.43 -0.99
N PRO A 126 22.27 -9.01 -2.21
CA PRO A 126 21.49 -8.55 -3.35
C PRO A 126 19.97 -8.63 -3.14
N SER A 127 19.47 -9.64 -2.41
CA SER A 127 18.03 -9.82 -2.19
C SER A 127 17.47 -8.77 -1.22
N ALA A 128 18.26 -8.37 -0.20
CA ALA A 128 17.91 -7.28 0.70
C ALA A 128 17.98 -5.92 -0.02
N LEU A 129 18.97 -5.70 -0.89
CA LEU A 129 19.11 -4.46 -1.64
C LEU A 129 17.94 -4.19 -2.58
N LEU A 130 17.32 -5.24 -3.14
CA LEU A 130 16.09 -5.12 -3.94
C LEU A 130 14.90 -4.56 -3.15
N LEU A 131 14.92 -4.64 -1.82
CA LEU A 131 13.86 -4.09 -0.96
C LEU A 131 14.16 -2.67 -0.48
N CYS A 132 15.37 -2.13 -0.71
CA CYS A 132 15.71 -0.76 -0.31
C CYS A 132 14.84 0.31 -0.99
N PRO A 133 14.55 0.24 -2.30
CA PRO A 133 13.61 1.18 -2.92
C PRO A 133 12.20 1.12 -2.31
N TYR A 134 11.76 -0.07 -1.89
CA TYR A 134 10.49 -0.22 -1.19
C TYR A 134 10.51 0.44 0.19
N MET A 135 11.59 0.30 0.96
CA MET A 135 11.75 1.00 2.23
C MET A 135 11.69 2.53 2.04
N GLY A 136 12.40 3.06 1.03
CA GLY A 136 12.35 4.49 0.70
C GLY A 136 10.93 4.97 0.39
N TRP A 137 10.17 4.18 -0.38
CA TRP A 137 8.78 4.48 -0.69
C TRP A 137 7.85 4.39 0.53
N LEU A 138 8.04 3.42 1.44
CA LEU A 138 7.26 3.35 2.68
C LEU A 138 7.50 4.56 3.57
N LEU A 139 8.74 5.03 3.70
CA LEU A 139 9.07 6.23 4.46
C LEU A 139 8.37 7.45 3.87
N PHE A 140 8.43 7.60 2.54
CA PHE A 140 7.71 8.64 1.82
C PHE A 140 6.18 8.56 2.03
N ALA A 141 5.59 7.38 1.85
CA ALA A 141 4.16 7.16 2.04
C ALA A 141 3.71 7.42 3.49
N THR A 142 4.58 7.12 4.46
CA THR A 142 4.35 7.43 5.88
C THR A 142 4.31 8.93 6.11
N ALA A 143 5.30 9.67 5.59
CA ALA A 143 5.32 11.12 5.66
C ALA A 143 4.08 11.74 4.98
N LEU A 144 3.66 11.18 3.83
CA LEU A 144 2.49 11.66 3.09
C LEU A 144 1.21 11.43 3.89
N ASN A 145 1.01 10.22 4.40
CA ASN A 145 -0.13 9.90 5.25
C ASN A 145 -0.14 10.76 6.52
N PHE A 146 1.01 11.01 7.12
CA PHE A 146 1.12 11.88 8.30
C PHE A 146 0.71 13.32 7.99
N ALA A 147 1.20 13.89 6.89
CA ALA A 147 0.81 15.23 6.46
C ALA A 147 -0.69 15.31 6.16
N ILE A 148 -1.26 14.30 5.49
CA ILE A 148 -2.71 14.21 5.25
C ILE A 148 -3.48 14.15 6.57
N CYS A 149 -3.04 13.37 7.56
CA CYS A 149 -3.64 13.34 8.89
C CYS A 149 -3.58 14.70 9.61
N ARG A 150 -2.51 15.47 9.44
CA ARG A 150 -2.38 16.81 10.02
C ARG A 150 -3.33 17.82 9.38
N LEU A 151 -3.44 17.78 8.04
CA LEU A 151 -4.34 18.66 7.28
C LEU A 151 -5.83 18.27 7.45
N ASN A 152 -6.09 17.03 7.85
CA ASN A 152 -7.43 16.47 8.02
C ASN A 152 -7.57 15.83 9.41
N PRO A 153 -7.59 16.65 10.49
CA PRO A 153 -7.59 16.14 11.85
C PRO A 153 -8.82 15.27 12.11
N THR A 154 -8.60 14.16 12.83
CA THR A 154 -9.68 13.25 13.23
C THR A 154 -10.14 13.58 14.65
N ALA A 155 -11.41 13.93 14.82
CA ALA A 155 -12.08 14.11 16.11
C ALA A 155 -13.20 13.07 16.26
N ARG A 156 -13.23 12.34 17.38
CA ARG A 156 -14.22 11.26 17.64
C ARG A 156 -14.36 10.25 16.47
N GLY A 157 -13.25 9.95 15.80
CA GLY A 157 -13.23 9.02 14.66
C GLY A 157 -13.72 9.60 13.32
N TYR A 158 -14.02 10.90 13.26
CA TYR A 158 -14.52 11.59 12.08
C TYR A 158 -13.50 12.63 11.57
N ASN A 159 -13.31 12.70 10.24
CA ASN A 159 -12.37 13.59 9.56
C ASN A 159 -12.96 14.06 8.22
N ASN A 160 -12.31 15.03 7.57
CA ASN A 160 -12.75 15.58 6.29
C ASN A 160 -12.94 14.52 5.18
N ALA A 161 -12.11 13.46 5.19
CA ALA A 161 -12.23 12.38 4.21
C ALA A 161 -13.57 11.64 4.35
N ARG A 162 -13.95 11.30 5.58
CA ARG A 162 -15.24 10.65 5.87
C ARG A 162 -16.42 11.58 5.55
N TRP A 163 -16.32 12.85 5.93
CA TRP A 163 -17.31 13.87 5.58
C TRP A 163 -17.58 13.94 4.08
N GLN A 164 -16.52 14.10 3.29
CA GLN A 164 -16.64 14.20 1.82
C GLN A 164 -17.16 12.90 1.19
N ALA A 165 -16.81 11.74 1.76
CA ALA A 165 -17.34 10.45 1.31
C ALA A 165 -18.84 10.32 1.58
N ASP A 166 -19.32 10.74 2.75
CA ASP A 166 -20.74 10.69 3.10
C ASP A 166 -21.57 11.68 2.28
N LEU A 167 -21.06 12.90 2.07
CA LEU A 167 -21.68 13.88 1.17
C LEU A 167 -21.86 13.32 -0.25
N ALA A 168 -20.84 12.65 -0.80
CA ALA A 168 -20.92 12.07 -2.13
C ALA A 168 -22.02 10.98 -2.23
N LYS A 169 -22.23 10.19 -1.17
CA LYS A 169 -23.31 9.19 -1.11
C LYS A 169 -24.69 9.87 -1.08
N LEU A 170 -24.84 10.92 -0.27
CA LEU A 170 -26.10 11.67 -0.17
C LEU A 170 -26.47 12.34 -1.50
N GLN A 171 -25.50 12.96 -2.17
CA GLN A 171 -25.69 13.56 -3.49
C GLN A 171 -26.16 12.53 -4.53
N LYS A 172 -25.54 11.35 -4.55
CA LYS A 172 -25.94 10.26 -5.44
C LYS A 172 -27.37 9.78 -5.16
N ARG A 173 -27.75 9.66 -3.88
CA ARG A 173 -29.10 9.26 -3.47
C ARG A 173 -30.16 10.30 -3.84
N ALA A 174 -29.86 11.58 -3.64
CA ALA A 174 -30.74 12.67 -4.04
C ALA A 174 -30.96 12.68 -5.56
N ALA A 175 -29.90 12.49 -6.35
CA ALA A 175 -30.00 12.40 -7.82
C ALA A 175 -30.83 11.21 -8.29
N SER A 176 -30.72 10.03 -7.65
CA SER A 176 -31.56 8.88 -8.00
C SER A 176 -33.04 9.08 -7.68
N ILE A 177 -33.36 9.83 -6.62
CA ILE A 177 -34.75 10.14 -6.25
C ILE A 177 -35.32 11.18 -7.22
N ALA A 178 -34.54 12.18 -7.62
CA ALA A 178 -34.98 13.20 -8.57
C ALA A 178 -35.19 12.67 -10.01
N ALA A 179 -34.61 11.50 -10.34
CA ALA A 179 -34.75 10.86 -11.64
C ALA A 179 -35.84 9.78 -11.69
N ALA A 180 -36.52 9.51 -10.57
CA ALA A 180 -37.63 8.57 -10.45
C ALA A 180 -38.97 9.30 -10.51
#